data_AF-A0A355Q8F1-F1
#
_entry.id   AF-A0A355Q8F1-F1
#
_cell.length_a   1.000
_cell.length_b   1.000
_cell.length_c   1.000
_cell.angle_alpha   90.00
_cell.angle_beta   90.00
_cell.angle_gamma   90.00
#
_symmetry.space_group_name_H-M   'P 1'
#
loop_
_entity.id
_entity.type
_entity.pdbx_description
1 polymer ?
#
loop_
_entity_poly.entity_id
_entity_poly.type
_entity_poly.pdbx_seq_one_letter_code
_entity_poly.pdbx_strand_id
1 'polypeptide(L)'
;LKKLTKSTACPNGDLTHASLRGVDLKGAQLGGANLMRADLAESILAEADLRGANLAGANLRGTNLEWADLRGSDLDGADFTDANLRGAFLGGARICNTTMPDGRIKFTGCSKRPFLEEDTTE
;
A
#
# COMPACT_ATOMS: atom_id res chain seq x y z
N LEU A 1 -16.04 -12.64 9.26
CA LEU A 1 -15.77 -12.05 7.93
C LEU A 1 -16.80 -10.95 7.66
N LYS A 2 -16.53 -9.69 8.04
CA LYS A 2 -17.38 -8.55 7.66
C LYS A 2 -17.25 -8.42 6.14
N LYS A 3 -18.30 -8.78 5.39
CA LYS A 3 -18.37 -8.49 3.96
C LYS A 3 -18.45 -6.97 3.84
N LEU A 4 -17.35 -6.32 3.49
CA LEU A 4 -17.32 -4.91 3.14
C LEU A 4 -18.00 -4.77 1.78
N THR A 5 -19.31 -4.55 1.79
CA THR A 5 -20.13 -4.41 0.58
C THR A 5 -20.36 -2.94 0.26
N LYS A 6 -19.83 -2.50 -0.90
CA LYS A 6 -20.25 -1.35 -1.74
C LYS A 6 -20.32 0.07 -1.14
N SER A 7 -20.21 0.27 0.17
CA SER A 7 -20.10 1.60 0.79
C SER A 7 -18.91 1.60 1.74
N THR A 8 -17.69 1.68 1.19
CA THR A 8 -16.46 1.51 1.95
C THR A 8 -15.83 2.85 2.27
N ALA A 9 -16.60 3.68 2.97
CA ALA A 9 -16.03 4.76 3.77
C ALA A 9 -15.68 4.20 5.15
N CYS A 10 -14.40 3.95 5.38
CA CYS A 10 -13.86 3.55 6.68
C CYS A 10 -12.62 4.41 7.00
N PRO A 11 -12.76 5.75 7.05
CA PRO A 11 -11.65 6.62 7.42
C PRO A 11 -11.21 6.29 8.85
N ASN A 12 -9.92 6.16 9.08
CA ASN A 12 -9.33 5.73 10.35
C ASN A 12 -9.85 4.38 10.87
N GLY A 13 -10.45 3.55 10.01
CA GLY A 13 -10.93 2.22 10.39
C GLY A 13 -9.78 1.27 10.68
N ASP A 14 -9.96 0.39 11.67
CA ASP A 14 -9.03 -0.71 11.92
C ASP A 14 -9.38 -1.93 11.07
N LEU A 15 -8.52 -2.19 10.09
CA LEU A 15 -8.55 -3.30 9.14
C LEU A 15 -7.24 -4.08 9.19
N THR A 16 -6.53 -4.02 10.33
CA THR A 16 -5.29 -4.78 10.54
C THR A 16 -5.55 -6.26 10.29
N HIS A 17 -4.71 -6.92 9.51
CA HIS A 17 -4.86 -8.34 9.12
C HIS A 17 -6.17 -8.69 8.38
N ALA A 18 -6.93 -7.70 7.88
CA ALA A 18 -8.16 -7.98 7.16
C ALA A 18 -7.88 -8.78 5.88
N SER A 19 -8.70 -9.79 5.60
CA SER A 19 -8.71 -10.49 4.32
C SER A 19 -9.66 -9.78 3.36
N LEU A 20 -9.09 -8.99 2.45
CA LEU A 20 -9.76 -8.17 1.44
C LEU A 20 -9.37 -8.58 0.01
N ARG A 21 -8.81 -9.78 -0.15
CA ARG A 21 -8.40 -10.34 -1.43
C ARG A 21 -9.56 -10.33 -2.44
N GLY A 22 -9.30 -9.81 -3.63
CA GLY A 22 -10.27 -9.76 -4.73
C GLY A 22 -11.51 -8.89 -4.46
N VAL A 23 -11.53 -8.08 -3.39
CA VAL A 23 -12.67 -7.22 -3.08
C VAL A 23 -12.66 -6.00 -4.00
N ASP A 24 -13.85 -5.60 -4.45
CA ASP A 24 -14.05 -4.33 -5.13
C ASP A 24 -14.19 -3.19 -4.10
N LEU A 25 -13.15 -2.36 -4.02
CA LEU A 25 -13.01 -1.18 -3.19
C LEU A 25 -12.78 0.08 -4.06
N LYS A 26 -13.27 0.08 -5.31
CA LYS A 26 -13.13 1.23 -6.20
C LYS A 26 -13.69 2.49 -5.54
N GLY A 27 -12.90 3.56 -5.47
CA GLY A 27 -13.29 4.84 -4.86
C GLY A 27 -13.48 4.80 -3.34
N ALA A 28 -13.04 3.74 -2.66
CA ALA A 28 -13.17 3.60 -1.21
C ALA A 28 -12.50 4.78 -0.47
N GLN A 29 -13.12 5.21 0.63
CA GLN A 29 -12.60 6.27 1.48
C GLN A 29 -11.92 5.63 2.70
N LEU A 30 -10.62 5.38 2.57
CA LEU A 30 -9.77 4.67 3.54
C LEU A 30 -8.65 5.57 4.08
N GLY A 31 -8.82 6.90 3.99
CA GLY A 31 -7.87 7.86 4.53
C GLY A 31 -7.61 7.62 6.02
N GLY A 32 -6.33 7.51 6.39
CA GLY A 32 -5.87 7.22 7.75
C GLY A 32 -6.23 5.82 8.28
N ALA A 33 -6.85 4.95 7.48
CA ALA A 33 -7.19 3.59 7.89
C ALA A 33 -5.94 2.78 8.24
N ASN A 34 -6.07 1.87 9.20
CA ASN A 34 -5.03 0.92 9.52
C ASN A 34 -5.27 -0.39 8.77
N LEU A 35 -4.51 -0.60 7.70
CA LEU A 35 -4.49 -1.79 6.83
C LEU A 35 -3.19 -2.57 7.00
N MET A 36 -2.50 -2.40 8.14
CA MET A 36 -1.24 -3.07 8.41
C MET A 36 -1.41 -4.59 8.25
N ARG A 37 -0.54 -5.19 7.42
CA ARG A 37 -0.56 -6.62 7.08
C ARG A 37 -1.91 -7.14 6.57
N ALA A 38 -2.76 -6.28 6.00
CA ALA A 38 -3.97 -6.70 5.33
C ALA A 38 -3.63 -7.46 4.04
N ASP A 39 -4.46 -8.43 3.68
CA ASP A 39 -4.39 -9.11 2.38
C ASP A 39 -5.33 -8.41 1.39
N LEU A 40 -4.76 -7.61 0.51
CA LEU A 40 -5.45 -6.84 -0.53
C LEU A 40 -5.16 -7.40 -1.93
N ALA A 41 -4.52 -8.57 -2.04
CA ALA A 41 -4.14 -9.12 -3.33
C ALA A 41 -5.33 -9.19 -4.30
N GLU A 42 -5.08 -8.90 -5.57
CA GLU A 42 -6.07 -8.92 -6.66
C GLU A 42 -7.31 -8.03 -6.42
N SER A 43 -7.27 -7.12 -5.42
CA SER A 43 -8.38 -6.21 -5.14
C SER A 43 -8.43 -5.05 -6.14
N ILE A 44 -9.58 -4.37 -6.20
CA ILE A 44 -9.75 -3.16 -6.99
C ILE A 44 -9.80 -1.97 -6.03
N LEU A 45 -8.74 -1.18 -6.01
CA LEU A 45 -8.61 0.07 -5.25
C LEU A 45 -8.46 1.29 -6.18
N ALA A 46 -8.88 1.17 -7.44
CA ALA A 46 -8.82 2.27 -8.39
C ALA A 46 -9.60 3.48 -7.83
N GLU A 47 -9.03 4.67 -7.96
CA GLU A 47 -9.59 5.94 -7.46
C GLU A 47 -9.81 6.00 -5.92
N ALA A 48 -9.28 5.04 -5.15
CA ALA A 48 -9.45 5.02 -3.69
C ALA A 48 -8.63 6.11 -3.00
N ASP A 49 -9.17 6.66 -1.91
CA ASP A 49 -8.45 7.54 -1.00
C ASP A 49 -7.79 6.72 0.11
N LEU A 50 -6.46 6.64 0.07
CA LEU A 50 -5.59 5.95 1.04
C LEU A 50 -4.61 6.95 1.69
N ARG A 51 -4.92 8.25 1.67
CA ARG A 51 -4.04 9.29 2.22
C ARG A 51 -3.76 9.03 3.70
N GLY A 52 -2.49 9.01 4.07
CA GLY A 52 -2.06 8.76 5.45
C GLY A 52 -2.43 7.37 6.00
N ALA A 53 -2.93 6.45 5.18
CA ALA A 53 -3.25 5.10 5.63
C ALA A 53 -1.98 4.34 6.05
N ASN A 54 -2.10 3.45 7.03
CA ASN A 54 -1.04 2.52 7.39
C ASN A 54 -1.23 1.22 6.61
N LEU A 55 -0.36 0.96 5.64
CA LEU A 55 -0.33 -0.22 4.78
C LEU A 55 0.97 -1.01 4.99
N ALA A 56 1.65 -0.82 6.13
CA ALA A 56 2.90 -1.49 6.42
C ALA A 56 2.74 -3.03 6.35
N GLY A 57 3.59 -3.68 5.57
CA GLY A 57 3.56 -5.12 5.31
C GLY A 57 2.29 -5.64 4.63
N ALA A 58 1.47 -4.77 4.04
CA ALA A 58 0.27 -5.21 3.33
C ALA A 58 0.63 -5.97 2.03
N ASN A 59 -0.18 -6.98 1.72
CA ASN A 59 -0.07 -7.70 0.45
C ASN A 59 -0.95 -7.02 -0.60
N LEU A 60 -0.34 -6.30 -1.53
CA LEU A 60 -1.00 -5.55 -2.61
C LEU A 60 -0.73 -6.18 -3.99
N ARG A 61 -0.31 -7.45 -4.03
CA ARG A 61 0.04 -8.14 -5.28
C ARG A 61 -1.12 -8.15 -6.26
N GLY A 62 -0.87 -7.77 -7.51
CA GLY A 62 -1.89 -7.73 -8.56
C GLY A 62 -3.06 -6.76 -8.31
N THR A 63 -2.94 -5.87 -7.33
CA THR A 63 -4.01 -4.91 -6.99
C THR A 63 -4.11 -3.84 -8.07
N ASN A 64 -5.34 -3.46 -8.44
CA ASN A 64 -5.55 -2.28 -9.28
C ASN A 64 -5.64 -1.00 -8.43
N LEU A 65 -4.62 -0.14 -8.48
CA LEU A 65 -4.53 1.14 -7.76
C LEU A 65 -4.51 2.32 -8.72
N GLU A 66 -5.09 2.16 -9.92
CA GLU A 66 -5.12 3.23 -10.91
C GLU A 66 -5.75 4.50 -10.31
N TRP A 67 -5.06 5.64 -10.41
CA TRP A 67 -5.50 6.93 -9.85
C TRP A 67 -5.75 6.96 -8.33
N ALA A 68 -5.31 5.94 -7.58
CA ALA A 68 -5.45 5.93 -6.12
C ALA A 68 -4.57 7.00 -5.46
N ASP A 69 -5.04 7.58 -4.36
CA ASP A 69 -4.31 8.58 -3.60
C ASP A 69 -3.66 7.97 -2.35
N LEU A 70 -2.35 7.75 -2.43
CA LEU A 70 -1.53 7.14 -1.37
C LEU A 70 -0.66 8.18 -0.66
N ARG A 71 -0.93 9.48 -0.83
CA ARG A 71 -0.07 10.53 -0.28
C ARG A 71 0.07 10.43 1.24
N GLY A 72 1.31 10.49 1.72
CA GLY A 72 1.63 10.39 3.15
C GLY A 72 1.35 9.02 3.79
N SER A 73 1.01 7.98 3.01
CA SER A 73 0.77 6.63 3.54
C SER A 73 2.05 5.94 4.00
N ASP A 74 1.91 4.97 4.89
CA ASP A 74 3.00 4.08 5.29
C ASP A 74 2.94 2.78 4.48
N LEU A 75 3.93 2.57 3.60
CA LEU A 75 4.04 1.40 2.73
C LEU A 75 5.25 0.54 3.09
N ASP A 76 5.81 0.70 4.30
CA ASP A 76 6.99 -0.02 4.74
C ASP A 76 6.79 -1.54 4.62
N GLY A 77 7.66 -2.22 3.87
CA GLY A 77 7.55 -3.68 3.66
C GLY A 77 6.34 -4.16 2.84
N ALA A 78 5.55 -3.26 2.24
CA ALA A 78 4.41 -3.66 1.41
C ALA A 78 4.86 -4.30 0.08
N ASP A 79 4.05 -5.21 -0.45
CA ASP A 79 4.32 -5.90 -1.72
C ASP A 79 3.33 -5.45 -2.82
N PHE A 80 3.81 -4.66 -3.78
CA PHE A 80 3.08 -4.22 -4.97
C PHE A 80 3.40 -5.04 -6.23
N THR A 81 4.02 -6.22 -6.12
CA THR A 81 4.35 -7.03 -7.32
C THR A 81 3.11 -7.18 -8.22
N ASP A 82 3.27 -6.91 -9.52
CA ASP A 82 2.19 -6.95 -10.52
C ASP A 82 1.02 -5.96 -10.29
N ALA A 83 1.12 -5.05 -9.32
CA ALA A 83 0.07 -4.05 -9.08
C ALA A 83 0.06 -2.95 -10.15
N ASN A 84 -1.13 -2.46 -10.49
CA ASN A 84 -1.29 -1.32 -11.40
C ASN A 84 -1.27 0.00 -10.63
N LEU A 85 -0.15 0.74 -10.69
CA LEU A 85 0.02 2.06 -10.08
C LEU A 85 -0.14 3.23 -11.08
N ARG A 86 -0.72 3.01 -12.26
CA ARG A 86 -0.85 4.07 -13.27
C ARG A 86 -1.64 5.26 -12.72
N GLY A 87 -1.03 6.44 -12.72
CA GLY A 87 -1.65 7.67 -12.22
C GLY A 87 -1.82 7.74 -10.69
N ALA A 88 -1.29 6.77 -9.93
CA ALA A 88 -1.38 6.79 -8.47
C ALA A 88 -0.50 7.90 -7.86
N PHE A 89 -0.99 8.53 -6.79
CA PHE A 89 -0.29 9.62 -6.11
C PHE A 89 0.47 9.10 -4.88
N LEU A 90 1.80 9.00 -4.97
CA LEU A 90 2.67 8.50 -3.89
C LEU A 90 3.43 9.62 -3.14
N GLY A 91 3.06 10.88 -3.32
CA GLY A 91 3.76 12.02 -2.73
C GLY A 91 3.84 11.93 -1.20
N GLY A 92 5.05 11.91 -0.65
CA GLY A 92 5.29 11.79 0.79
C GLY A 92 4.97 10.41 1.39
N ALA A 93 4.63 9.41 0.57
CA ALA A 93 4.48 8.04 1.04
C ALA A 93 5.83 7.46 1.48
N ARG A 94 5.83 6.67 2.55
CA ARG A 94 7.01 5.96 3.02
C ARG A 94 7.09 4.60 2.32
N ILE A 95 7.98 4.47 1.35
CA ILE A 95 8.21 3.23 0.60
C ILE A 95 9.56 2.61 0.97
N CYS A 96 9.72 2.30 2.26
CA CYS A 96 10.91 1.64 2.77
C CYS A 96 10.75 0.12 2.64
N ASN A 97 11.78 -0.60 2.19
CA ASN A 97 11.70 -2.04 1.97
C ASN A 97 10.46 -2.50 1.18
N THR A 98 9.93 -1.65 0.30
CA THR A 98 8.68 -1.87 -0.43
C THR A 98 9.00 -2.51 -1.78
N THR A 99 8.35 -3.63 -2.11
CA THR A 99 8.47 -4.23 -3.44
C THR A 99 7.55 -3.50 -4.42
N MET A 100 8.12 -2.92 -5.47
CA MET A 100 7.40 -2.20 -6.53
C MET A 100 6.78 -3.17 -7.56
N PRO A 101 5.90 -2.70 -8.46
CA PRO A 101 5.28 -3.56 -9.47
C PRO A 101 6.23 -4.34 -10.37
N ASP A 102 7.44 -3.81 -10.62
CA ASP A 102 8.48 -4.49 -11.40
C ASP A 102 9.31 -5.50 -10.57
N GLY A 103 8.91 -5.76 -9.31
CA GLY A 103 9.60 -6.64 -8.38
C GLY A 103 10.82 -6.02 -7.69
N ARG A 104 11.18 -4.77 -7.99
CA ARG A 104 12.32 -4.10 -7.33
C ARG A 104 11.95 -3.56 -5.96
N ILE A 105 12.88 -3.67 -5.02
CA ILE A 105 12.69 -3.12 -3.67
C ILE A 105 13.15 -1.66 -3.65
N LYS A 106 12.32 -0.77 -3.07
CA LYS A 106 12.66 0.63 -2.81
C LYS A 106 12.89 0.90 -1.32
N PHE A 107 13.73 1.89 -1.04
CA PHE A 107 14.14 2.28 0.31
C PHE A 107 13.98 3.80 0.53
N THR A 108 12.81 4.37 0.17
CA THR A 108 12.57 5.81 0.30
C THR A 108 11.78 6.13 1.56
N GLY A 109 12.21 7.16 2.31
CA GLY A 109 11.56 7.57 3.56
C GLY A 109 11.88 6.66 4.76
N CYS A 110 12.89 5.80 4.63
CA CYS A 110 13.39 4.96 5.72
C CYS A 110 13.95 5.83 6.85
N SER A 111 13.52 5.57 8.10
CA SER A 111 14.02 6.22 9.31
C SER A 111 15.40 5.71 9.75
N LYS A 112 15.82 4.55 9.23
CA LYS A 112 17.18 4.02 9.34
C LYS A 112 17.68 3.76 7.93
N ARG A 113 18.85 4.29 7.57
CA ARG A 113 19.50 3.92 6.31
C ARG A 113 19.62 2.39 6.31
N PRO A 114 19.24 1.68 5.22
CA PRO A 114 19.72 0.32 5.05
C PRO A 114 21.23 0.43 5.12
N PHE A 115 21.86 -0.33 6.02
CA PHE A 115 23.30 -0.49 5.99
C PHE A 115 23.61 -1.04 4.59
N LEU A 116 24.04 -0.15 3.68
CA LEU A 116 24.85 -0.57 2.55
C LEU A 116 26.11 -1.09 3.21
N GLU A 117 26.39 -2.37 3.00
CA GLU A 117 27.74 -2.89 3.22
C GLU A 117 28.73 -1.91 2.62
N GLU A 118 29.80 -1.68 3.38
CA GLU A 118 30.94 -0.90 2.96
C GLU A 118 31.33 -1.35 1.54
N ASP A 119 31.17 -0.45 0.58
CA ASP A 119 31.81 -0.58 -0.71
C ASP A 119 33.32 -0.44 -0.41
N THR A 120 33.94 -1.55 -0.07
CA THR A 120 35.39 -1.69 -0.05
C THR A 120 35.87 -1.57 -1.47
N THR A 121 36.11 -0.34 -1.92
CA THR A 121 36.93 -0.07 -3.08
C THR A 121 38.05 0.90 -2.71
N GLU A 122 39.24 0.27 -2.64
CA GLU A 122 40.63 0.77 -2.65
C GLU A 122 41.21 1.46 -1.41
#